data_AF-A0A4R6V8J4-F1
#
_entry.id   AF-A0A4R6V8J4-F1
#
_cell.length_a   1.000
_cell.length_b   1.000
_cell.length_c   1.000
_cell.angle_alpha   90.00
_cell.angle_beta   90.00
_cell.angle_gamma   90.00
#
_symmetry.space_group_name_H-M   'P 1'
#
loop_
_entity.id
_entity.type
_entity.pdbx_description
1 polymer ?
#
loop_
_entity_poly.entity_id
_entity_poly.type
_entity_poly.pdbx_seq_one_letter_code
_entity_poly.pdbx_strand_id
1 'polypeptide(L)'
;MTTSETRVPAAATWGLLAAWVAHDIEELATMATWAERARPRLEARLPWVPTAVWDRMRVSQEHVNVSIGLMGCLVAAAAADGARTNGRSALYQTVLAGFGLHAVSHVASAVATRGYTPGVVTAPLVAAPFSLWAWRELRRAGVPAVPVGPGAAALFPVAIATVHTAASAIVSARARGRRSRSRDGAAAPAAAVTPRRGPAARPPVRPGPA
;
A
#
# COMPACT_ATOMS: atom_id res chain seq x y z
N MET A 1 14.71 -46.72 -6.15
CA MET A 1 15.53 -45.51 -6.39
C MET A 1 14.68 -44.31 -6.00
N THR A 2 14.76 -43.87 -4.74
CA THR A 2 14.03 -42.70 -4.25
C THR A 2 14.68 -41.47 -4.85
N THR A 3 14.02 -40.83 -5.81
CA THR A 3 14.41 -39.50 -6.25
C THR A 3 14.29 -38.58 -5.04
N SER A 4 15.42 -38.22 -4.43
CA SER A 4 15.44 -37.17 -3.42
C SER A 4 14.84 -35.93 -4.08
N GLU A 5 13.63 -35.54 -3.66
CA GLU A 5 13.04 -34.27 -4.08
C GLU A 5 14.03 -33.18 -3.70
N THR A 6 14.64 -32.53 -4.70
CA THR A 6 15.52 -31.39 -4.47
C THR A 6 14.69 -30.31 -3.80
N ARG A 7 15.01 -30.02 -2.54
CA ARG A 7 14.28 -29.02 -1.75
C ARG A 7 14.57 -27.63 -2.32
N VAL A 8 13.52 -26.86 -2.54
CA VAL A 8 13.63 -25.45 -2.90
C VAL A 8 14.21 -24.68 -1.71
N PRO A 9 15.23 -23.82 -1.90
CA PRO A 9 15.76 -23.00 -0.81
C PRO A 9 14.66 -22.14 -0.19
N ALA A 10 14.61 -22.04 1.14
CA ALA A 10 13.62 -21.20 1.83
C ALA A 10 13.69 -19.72 1.38
N ALA A 11 14.88 -19.27 0.97
CA ALA A 11 15.07 -17.94 0.41
C ALA A 11 14.31 -17.73 -0.93
N ALA A 12 14.08 -18.77 -1.73
CA ALA A 12 13.29 -18.63 -2.96
C ALA A 12 11.82 -18.31 -2.65
N THR A 13 11.27 -18.82 -1.53
CA THR A 13 9.88 -18.57 -1.13
C THR A 13 9.76 -17.34 -0.24
N TRP A 14 10.42 -17.32 0.92
CA TRP A 14 10.36 -16.19 1.86
C TRP A 14 11.06 -14.94 1.34
N GLY A 15 12.02 -15.09 0.43
CA GLY A 15 12.63 -13.94 -0.25
C GLY A 15 11.63 -13.13 -1.07
N LEU A 16 10.47 -13.70 -1.44
CA LEU A 16 9.40 -12.94 -2.10
C LEU A 16 8.89 -11.83 -1.19
N LEU A 17 8.62 -12.16 0.08
CA LEU A 17 8.20 -11.17 1.06
C LEU A 17 9.30 -10.15 1.34
N ALA A 18 10.56 -10.59 1.48
CA ALA A 18 11.67 -9.68 1.72
C ALA A 18 11.93 -8.72 0.56
N ALA A 19 11.94 -9.24 -0.68
CA ALA A 19 12.10 -8.45 -1.89
C ALA A 19 10.92 -7.49 -2.10
N TRP A 20 9.69 -7.94 -1.82
CA TRP A 20 8.51 -7.10 -1.85
C TRP A 20 8.61 -5.95 -0.83
N VAL A 21 8.97 -6.22 0.44
CA VAL A 21 9.14 -5.17 1.45
C VAL A 21 10.18 -4.15 1.02
N ALA A 22 11.34 -4.60 0.54
CA ALA A 22 12.41 -3.70 0.09
C ALA A 22 11.95 -2.81 -1.08
N HIS A 23 11.20 -3.38 -2.01
CA HIS A 23 10.64 -2.66 -3.16
C HIS A 23 9.53 -1.68 -2.75
N ASP A 24 8.58 -2.11 -1.93
CA ASP A 24 7.45 -1.29 -1.50
C ASP A 24 7.86 -0.16 -0.53
N ILE A 25 9.02 -0.23 0.13
CA ILE A 25 9.55 0.91 0.90
C ILE A 25 9.86 2.09 -0.03
N GLU A 26 10.46 1.85 -1.21
CA GLU A 26 10.70 2.91 -2.19
C GLU A 26 9.36 3.49 -2.66
N GLU A 27 8.40 2.63 -2.99
CA GLU A 27 7.07 3.05 -3.42
C GLU A 27 6.36 3.87 -2.34
N LEU A 28 6.34 3.38 -1.09
CA LEU A 28 5.71 4.05 0.04
C LEU A 28 6.28 5.44 0.29
N ALA A 29 7.60 5.59 0.15
CA ALA A 29 8.30 6.85 0.39
C ALA A 29 8.11 7.87 -0.73
N THR A 30 7.81 7.43 -1.95
CA THR A 30 7.88 8.31 -3.14
C THR A 30 6.55 8.46 -3.89
N MET A 31 5.63 7.50 -3.79
CA MET A 31 4.45 7.42 -4.66
C MET A 31 3.49 8.60 -4.52
N ALA A 32 3.14 8.99 -3.29
CA ALA A 32 2.18 10.10 -3.07
C ALA A 32 2.73 11.42 -3.63
N THR A 33 3.96 11.77 -3.25
CA THR A 33 4.63 12.99 -3.72
C THR A 33 4.90 12.98 -5.22
N TRP A 34 5.29 11.82 -5.77
CA TRP A 34 5.49 11.68 -7.21
C TRP A 34 4.17 11.87 -7.97
N ALA A 35 3.07 11.27 -7.51
CA ALA A 35 1.78 11.37 -8.17
C ALA A 35 1.29 12.82 -8.27
N GLU A 36 1.44 13.60 -7.19
CA GLU A 36 1.10 15.02 -7.17
C GLU A 36 1.93 15.84 -8.18
N ARG A 37 3.25 15.59 -8.25
CA ARG A 37 4.15 16.30 -9.17
C ARG A 37 4.01 15.86 -10.62
N ALA A 38 3.73 14.58 -10.85
CA ALA A 38 3.67 14.00 -12.19
C ALA A 38 2.35 14.33 -12.90
N ARG A 39 1.24 14.50 -12.16
CA ARG A 39 -0.09 14.70 -12.74
C ARG A 39 -0.14 15.79 -13.80
N PRO A 40 0.25 17.07 -13.56
CA PRO A 40 0.10 18.13 -14.56
C PRO A 40 0.86 17.82 -15.86
N ARG A 41 2.03 17.20 -15.74
CA ARG A 41 2.87 16.83 -16.88
C ARG A 41 2.30 15.65 -17.66
N LEU A 42 1.71 14.67 -16.99
CA LEU A 42 1.08 13.52 -17.64
C LEU A 42 -0.23 13.90 -18.31
N GLU A 43 -1.05 14.73 -17.65
CA GLU A 43 -2.31 15.26 -18.17
C GLU A 43 -2.08 16.06 -19.47
N ALA A 44 -1.04 16.90 -19.52
CA ALA A 44 -0.64 17.61 -20.74
C ALA A 44 -0.15 16.68 -21.87
N ARG A 45 0.46 15.54 -21.54
CA ARG A 45 0.98 14.58 -22.54
C ARG A 45 -0.07 13.60 -23.05
N LEU A 46 -1.15 13.42 -22.30
CA LEU A 46 -2.20 12.45 -22.58
C LEU A 46 -3.58 13.13 -22.56
N PRO A 47 -3.82 14.13 -23.44
CA PRO A 47 -5.05 14.93 -23.42
C PRO A 47 -6.31 14.13 -23.76
N TRP A 48 -6.15 12.93 -24.34
CA TRP A 48 -7.25 12.00 -24.62
C TRP A 48 -7.78 11.27 -23.36
N VAL A 49 -7.06 11.34 -22.23
CA VAL A 49 -7.47 10.66 -20.99
C VAL A 49 -8.47 11.55 -20.24
N PRO A 50 -9.67 11.04 -19.87
CA PRO A 50 -10.67 11.84 -19.16
C PRO A 50 -10.17 12.40 -17.83
N THR A 51 -10.57 13.63 -17.48
CA THR A 51 -10.20 14.30 -16.21
C THR A 51 -10.51 13.46 -14.97
N ALA A 52 -11.61 12.69 -15.00
CA ALA A 52 -11.96 11.78 -13.91
C ALA A 52 -10.91 10.70 -13.63
N VAL A 53 -10.08 10.33 -14.61
CA VAL A 53 -8.94 9.40 -14.43
C VAL A 53 -7.79 10.13 -13.72
N TRP A 54 -7.52 11.39 -14.10
CA TRP A 54 -6.49 12.22 -13.46
C TRP A 54 -6.82 12.54 -12.00
N ASP A 55 -8.10 12.73 -11.67
CA ASP A 55 -8.52 12.97 -10.29
C ASP A 55 -8.30 11.74 -9.39
N ARG A 56 -8.41 10.54 -9.95
CA ARG A 56 -8.11 9.28 -9.24
C ARG A 56 -6.61 9.05 -9.03
N MET A 57 -5.75 9.78 -9.75
CA MET A 57 -4.30 9.71 -9.56
C MET A 57 -3.86 10.35 -8.23
N ARG A 58 -4.68 11.22 -7.64
CA ARG A 58 -4.46 11.75 -6.28
C ARG A 58 -4.84 10.69 -5.25
N VAL A 59 -3.86 9.86 -4.89
CA VAL A 59 -3.97 8.93 -3.76
C VAL A 59 -3.42 9.58 -2.49
N SER A 60 -4.21 9.58 -1.42
CA SER A 60 -3.73 10.04 -0.12
C SER A 60 -2.72 9.06 0.47
N GLN A 61 -1.82 9.54 1.34
CA GLN A 61 -0.88 8.65 2.04
C GLN A 61 -1.61 7.57 2.86
N GLU A 62 -2.78 7.89 3.45
CA GLU A 62 -3.59 6.91 4.17
C GLU A 62 -4.04 5.77 3.23
N HIS A 63 -4.45 6.10 2.00
CA HIS A 63 -4.82 5.11 0.99
C HIS A 63 -3.62 4.24 0.60
N VAL A 64 -2.47 4.84 0.33
CA VAL A 64 -1.22 4.13 0.02
C VAL A 64 -0.86 3.14 1.13
N ASN A 65 -0.88 3.60 2.39
CA ASN A 65 -0.55 2.75 3.55
C ASN A 65 -1.50 1.55 3.68
N VAL A 66 -2.80 1.75 3.47
CA VAL A 66 -3.79 0.66 3.53
C VAL A 66 -3.59 -0.32 2.37
N SER A 67 -3.39 0.18 1.16
CA SER A 67 -3.13 -0.67 -0.02
C SER A 67 -1.89 -1.53 0.17
N ILE A 68 -0.76 -0.93 0.60
CA ILE A 68 0.49 -1.65 0.85
C ILE A 68 0.30 -2.69 1.95
N GLY A 69 -0.41 -2.35 3.04
CA GLY A 69 -0.72 -3.32 4.10
C GLY A 69 -1.52 -4.53 3.60
N LEU A 70 -2.56 -4.30 2.79
CA LEU A 70 -3.37 -5.38 2.21
C LEU A 70 -2.56 -6.25 1.24
N MET A 71 -1.75 -5.64 0.38
CA MET A 71 -0.88 -6.36 -0.54
C MET A 71 0.18 -7.17 0.23
N GLY A 72 0.76 -6.59 1.27
CA GLY A 72 1.72 -7.27 2.14
C GLY A 72 1.15 -8.54 2.78
N CYS A 73 -0.12 -8.51 3.22
CA CYS A 73 -0.80 -9.72 3.71
C CYS A 73 -0.91 -10.81 2.62
N LEU A 74 -1.27 -10.44 1.39
CA LEU A 74 -1.35 -11.37 0.27
C LEU A 74 0.04 -11.98 -0.05
N VAL A 75 1.07 -11.14 -0.13
CA VAL A 75 2.44 -11.56 -0.43
C VAL A 75 2.99 -12.46 0.69
N ALA A 76 2.75 -12.12 1.95
CA ALA A 76 3.15 -12.94 3.08
C ALA A 76 2.44 -14.31 3.08
N ALA A 77 1.13 -14.34 2.79
CA ALA A 77 0.39 -15.58 2.67
C ALA A 77 0.93 -16.46 1.52
N ALA A 78 1.21 -15.85 0.37
CA ALA A 78 1.79 -16.53 -0.79
C ALA A 78 3.19 -17.08 -0.49
N ALA A 79 4.06 -16.30 0.15
CA ALA A 79 5.40 -16.75 0.56
C ALA A 79 5.33 -17.92 1.55
N ALA A 80 4.44 -17.83 2.55
CA ALA A 80 4.24 -18.89 3.53
C ALA A 80 3.69 -20.18 2.90
N ASP A 81 2.74 -20.06 1.97
CA ASP A 81 2.18 -21.20 1.23
C ASP A 81 3.21 -21.81 0.28
N GLY A 82 4.01 -20.99 -0.39
CA GLY A 82 5.17 -21.42 -1.17
C GLY A 82 6.17 -22.21 -0.33
N ALA A 83 6.51 -21.72 0.86
CA ALA A 83 7.40 -22.42 1.78
C ALA A 83 6.83 -23.77 2.25
N ARG A 84 5.54 -23.82 2.59
CA ARG A 84 4.85 -25.07 3.00
C ARG A 84 4.81 -26.11 1.88
N THR A 85 4.68 -25.67 0.64
CA THR A 85 4.51 -26.53 -0.55
C THR A 85 5.80 -26.76 -1.33
N ASN A 86 6.96 -26.38 -0.78
CA ASN A 86 8.25 -26.46 -1.48
C ASN A 86 8.20 -25.79 -2.88
N GLY A 87 7.51 -24.64 -2.98
CA GLY A 87 7.35 -23.86 -4.20
C GLY A 87 6.24 -24.33 -5.16
N ARG A 88 5.54 -25.43 -4.85
CA ARG A 88 4.49 -26.01 -5.72
C ARG A 88 3.15 -25.26 -5.66
N SER A 89 2.97 -24.36 -4.70
CA SER A 89 1.75 -23.56 -4.54
C SER A 89 1.44 -22.70 -5.78
N ALA A 90 0.21 -22.84 -6.29
CA ALA A 90 -0.31 -22.00 -7.38
C ALA A 90 -0.41 -20.52 -6.97
N LEU A 91 -0.79 -20.25 -5.71
CA LEU A 91 -0.83 -18.90 -5.16
C LEU A 91 0.57 -18.28 -5.16
N TYR A 92 1.55 -18.98 -4.61
CA TYR A 92 2.95 -18.53 -4.59
C TYR A 92 3.48 -18.23 -5.99
N GLN A 93 3.33 -19.18 -6.92
CA GLN A 93 3.82 -19.02 -8.29
C GLN A 93 3.13 -17.89 -9.04
N THR A 94 1.83 -17.68 -8.80
CA THR A 94 1.06 -16.58 -9.39
C THR A 94 1.51 -15.23 -8.84
N VAL A 95 1.69 -15.11 -7.52
CA VAL A 95 2.18 -13.86 -6.90
C VAL A 95 3.62 -13.58 -7.32
N LEU A 96 4.48 -14.61 -7.40
CA LEU A 96 5.85 -14.45 -7.89
C LEU A 96 5.89 -13.97 -9.36
N ALA A 97 5.02 -14.51 -10.22
CA ALA A 97 4.88 -14.04 -11.60
C ALA A 97 4.38 -12.58 -11.65
N GLY A 98 3.36 -12.25 -10.86
CA GLY A 98 2.84 -10.89 -10.74
C GLY A 98 3.88 -9.90 -10.23
N PHE A 99 4.68 -10.28 -9.25
CA PHE A 99 5.78 -9.46 -8.72
C PHE A 99 6.87 -9.21 -9.77
N GLY A 100 7.22 -10.22 -10.57
CA GLY A 100 8.12 -10.05 -11.71
C GLY A 100 7.55 -9.10 -12.77
N LEU A 101 6.27 -9.23 -13.11
CA LEU A 101 5.58 -8.34 -14.07
C LEU A 101 5.49 -6.89 -13.55
N HIS A 102 5.27 -6.72 -12.25
CA HIS A 102 5.29 -5.42 -11.57
C HIS A 102 6.64 -4.72 -11.72
N ALA A 103 7.75 -5.45 -11.58
CA ALA A 103 9.07 -4.85 -11.77
C ALA A 103 9.25 -4.32 -13.20
N VAL A 104 8.71 -5.01 -14.21
CA VAL A 104 8.76 -4.57 -15.61
C VAL A 104 7.93 -3.31 -15.84
N SER A 105 6.74 -3.20 -15.23
CA SER A 105 5.88 -2.03 -15.40
C SER A 105 6.52 -0.75 -14.84
N HIS A 106 7.32 -0.84 -13.78
CA HIS A 106 8.07 0.27 -13.23
C HIS A 106 9.17 0.77 -14.16
N VAL A 107 9.98 -0.15 -14.70
CA VAL A 107 11.02 0.21 -15.68
C VAL A 107 10.40 0.82 -16.93
N ALA A 108 9.30 0.23 -17.44
CA ALA A 108 8.58 0.78 -18.58
C ALA A 108 8.02 2.19 -18.29
N SER A 109 7.48 2.41 -17.09
CA SER A 109 6.98 3.72 -16.67
C SER A 109 8.09 4.76 -16.59
N ALA A 110 9.26 4.42 -16.06
CA ALA A 110 10.42 5.31 -16.03
C ALA A 110 10.91 5.70 -17.43
N VAL A 111 10.98 4.73 -18.34
CA VAL A 111 11.35 4.97 -19.74
C VAL A 111 10.32 5.87 -20.44
N ALA A 112 9.03 5.56 -20.32
CA ALA A 112 7.95 6.33 -20.93
C ALA A 112 7.89 7.78 -20.39
N THR A 113 8.16 7.95 -19.10
CA THR A 113 8.16 9.26 -18.45
C THR A 113 9.48 10.01 -18.59
N ARG A 114 10.54 9.34 -19.10
CA ARG A 114 11.92 9.82 -19.23
C ARG A 114 12.44 10.42 -17.93
N GLY A 115 12.22 9.73 -16.81
CA GLY A 115 12.61 10.23 -15.50
C GLY A 115 12.33 9.24 -14.38
N TYR A 116 12.54 9.71 -13.16
CA TYR A 116 12.27 8.93 -11.96
C TYR A 116 10.77 8.61 -11.83
N THR A 117 10.48 7.34 -11.54
CA THR A 117 9.16 6.86 -11.10
C THR A 117 9.33 6.03 -9.84
N PRO A 118 8.34 6.01 -8.93
CA PRO A 118 8.37 5.15 -7.75
C PRO A 118 8.71 3.71 -8.16
N GLY A 119 9.65 3.08 -7.47
CA GLY A 119 10.08 1.71 -7.73
C GLY A 119 11.10 1.56 -8.88
N VAL A 120 11.53 2.63 -9.55
CA VAL A 120 12.51 2.52 -10.65
C VAL A 120 13.89 2.04 -10.19
N VAL A 121 14.25 2.25 -8.92
CA VAL A 121 15.54 1.82 -8.37
C VAL A 121 15.46 0.37 -7.91
N THR A 122 14.46 0.02 -7.09
CA THR A 122 14.32 -1.32 -6.51
C THR A 122 13.79 -2.34 -7.52
N ALA A 123 13.02 -1.94 -8.54
CA ALA A 123 12.53 -2.87 -9.55
C ALA A 123 13.68 -3.62 -10.28
N PRO A 124 14.68 -2.94 -10.89
CA PRO A 124 15.79 -3.61 -11.55
C PRO A 124 16.85 -4.16 -10.59
N LEU A 125 16.98 -3.62 -9.37
CA LEU A 125 18.04 -4.03 -8.43
C LEU A 125 17.61 -5.12 -7.45
N VAL A 126 16.31 -5.24 -7.16
CA VAL A 126 15.77 -6.15 -6.15
C VAL A 126 14.69 -7.05 -6.76
N ALA A 127 13.59 -6.46 -7.23
CA ALA A 127 12.40 -7.23 -7.59
C ALA A 127 12.64 -8.16 -8.79
N ALA A 128 13.21 -7.64 -9.88
CA ALA A 128 13.50 -8.42 -11.08
C ALA A 128 14.60 -9.47 -10.83
N PRO A 129 15.77 -9.13 -10.24
CA PRO A 129 16.80 -10.13 -9.94
C PRO A 129 16.29 -11.25 -9.02
N PHE A 130 15.55 -10.91 -7.97
CA PHE A 130 14.95 -11.90 -7.08
C PHE A 130 13.97 -12.80 -7.84
N SER A 131 13.04 -12.23 -8.61
CA SER A 131 12.03 -13.00 -9.34
C SER A 131 12.68 -14.00 -10.31
N LEU A 132 13.67 -13.53 -11.08
CA LEU A 132 14.43 -14.38 -11.99
C LEU A 132 15.17 -15.50 -11.26
N TRP A 133 15.81 -15.18 -10.12
CA TRP A 133 16.52 -16.16 -9.31
C TRP A 133 15.58 -17.19 -8.70
N ALA A 134 14.48 -16.78 -8.06
CA ALA A 134 13.49 -17.69 -7.47
C ALA A 134 12.92 -18.65 -8.52
N TRP A 135 12.56 -18.16 -9.71
CA TRP A 135 12.12 -19.01 -10.82
C TRP A 135 13.18 -20.00 -11.29
N ARG A 136 14.48 -19.63 -11.26
CA ARG A 136 15.57 -20.57 -11.56
C ARG A 136 15.67 -21.67 -10.51
N GLU A 137 15.51 -21.34 -9.24
CA GLU A 137 15.54 -22.33 -8.15
C GLU A 137 14.35 -23.30 -8.22
N LEU A 138 13.14 -22.81 -8.52
CA LEU A 138 11.97 -23.67 -8.74
C LEU A 138 12.23 -24.67 -9.90
N ARG A 139 12.79 -24.19 -11.01
CA ARG A 139 13.14 -25.05 -12.16
C ARG A 139 14.22 -26.07 -11.81
N ARG A 140 15.27 -25.67 -11.09
CA ARG A 140 16.35 -26.57 -10.62
C ARG A 140 15.83 -27.66 -9.69
N ALA A 141 14.82 -27.33 -8.88
CA ALA A 141 14.15 -28.27 -8.00
C ALA A 141 13.11 -29.16 -8.70
N GLY A 142 12.90 -29.00 -10.02
CA GLY A 142 11.91 -29.76 -10.77
C GLY A 142 10.46 -29.43 -10.40
N VAL A 143 10.21 -28.24 -9.83
CA VAL A 143 8.85 -27.78 -9.53
C VAL A 143 8.12 -27.50 -10.85
N PRO A 144 6.99 -28.17 -11.14
CA PRO A 144 6.19 -27.86 -12.30
C PRO A 144 5.70 -26.42 -12.23
N ALA A 145 5.91 -25.68 -13.32
CA ALA A 145 5.30 -24.36 -13.47
C ALA A 145 3.79 -24.54 -13.56
N VAL A 146 3.06 -23.82 -12.70
CA VAL A 146 1.60 -23.75 -12.77
C VAL A 146 1.26 -23.06 -14.10
N PRO A 147 0.44 -23.69 -14.97
CA PRO A 147 0.08 -23.10 -16.25
C PRO A 147 -0.61 -21.75 -16.02
N VAL A 148 0.07 -20.68 -16.39
CA VAL A 148 -0.49 -19.34 -16.44
C VAL A 148 -1.11 -19.16 -17.81
N GLY A 149 -2.42 -19.44 -17.91
CA GLY A 149 -3.19 -19.20 -19.14
C GLY A 149 -3.20 -17.71 -19.52
N PRO A 150 -3.72 -17.35 -20.71
CA PRO A 150 -3.76 -15.96 -21.17
C PRO A 150 -4.39 -14.96 -20.18
N GLY A 151 -5.35 -15.42 -19.36
CA GLY A 151 -5.97 -14.63 -18.30
C GLY A 151 -5.09 -14.37 -17.07
N ALA A 152 -3.97 -15.07 -16.89
CA ALA A 152 -3.08 -14.88 -15.76
C ALA A 152 -2.38 -13.52 -15.77
N ALA A 153 -2.08 -12.98 -16.95
CA ALA A 153 -1.57 -11.62 -17.08
C ALA A 153 -2.58 -10.57 -16.57
N ALA A 154 -3.88 -10.86 -16.62
CA ALA A 154 -4.94 -10.00 -16.10
C ALA A 154 -5.09 -10.11 -14.56
N LEU A 155 -4.59 -11.18 -13.93
CA LEU A 155 -4.67 -11.33 -12.47
C LEU A 155 -3.89 -10.23 -11.74
N PHE A 156 -2.80 -9.76 -12.33
CA PHE A 156 -2.00 -8.69 -11.77
C PHE A 156 -2.76 -7.35 -11.68
N PRO A 157 -3.29 -6.77 -12.77
CA PRO A 157 -4.10 -5.55 -12.68
C PRO A 157 -5.41 -5.76 -11.89
N VAL A 158 -5.99 -6.96 -11.91
CA VAL A 158 -7.17 -7.29 -11.08
C VAL A 158 -6.84 -7.26 -9.59
N ALA A 159 -5.70 -7.81 -9.17
CA ALA A 159 -5.26 -7.78 -7.78
C ALA A 159 -5.03 -6.35 -7.31
N ILE A 160 -4.36 -5.52 -8.12
CA ILE A 160 -4.19 -4.08 -7.84
C ILE A 160 -5.56 -3.42 -7.70
N ALA A 161 -6.45 -3.57 -8.68
CA ALA A 161 -7.78 -2.96 -8.65
C ALA A 161 -8.57 -3.38 -7.40
N THR A 162 -8.48 -4.65 -7.01
CA THR A 162 -9.14 -5.20 -5.83
C THR A 162 -8.60 -4.56 -4.54
N VAL A 163 -7.28 -4.50 -4.39
CA VAL A 163 -6.61 -3.87 -3.24
C VAL A 163 -6.98 -2.40 -3.13
N HIS A 164 -6.93 -1.65 -4.24
CA HIS A 164 -7.27 -0.23 -4.25
C HIS A 164 -8.76 0.01 -3.95
N THR A 165 -9.65 -0.85 -4.44
CA THR A 165 -11.08 -0.75 -4.13
C THR A 165 -11.34 -1.01 -2.64
N ALA A 166 -10.72 -2.04 -2.08
CA ALA A 166 -10.80 -2.35 -0.65
C ALA A 166 -10.23 -1.22 0.23
N ALA A 167 -9.07 -0.68 -0.15
CA ALA A 167 -8.45 0.45 0.54
C ALA A 167 -9.37 1.70 0.52
N SER A 168 -9.97 2.00 -0.63
CA SER A 168 -10.92 3.11 -0.77
C SER A 168 -12.12 2.95 0.16
N ALA A 169 -12.66 1.73 0.29
CA ALA A 169 -13.77 1.44 1.18
C ALA A 169 -13.38 1.62 2.66
N ILE A 170 -12.20 1.12 3.06
CA ILE A 170 -11.66 1.24 4.42
C ILE A 170 -11.43 2.71 4.80
N VAL A 171 -10.73 3.46 3.95
CA VAL A 171 -10.44 4.89 4.19
C VAL A 171 -11.73 5.69 4.28
N SER A 172 -12.69 5.43 3.40
CA SER A 172 -14.00 6.08 3.42
C SER A 172 -14.77 5.78 4.71
N ALA A 173 -14.74 4.53 5.18
CA ALA A 173 -15.37 4.14 6.44
C ALA A 173 -14.72 4.84 7.65
N ARG A 174 -13.38 4.90 7.69
CA ARG A 174 -12.63 5.62 8.74
C ARG A 174 -12.96 7.11 8.74
N ALA A 175 -13.04 7.74 7.57
CA ALA A 175 -13.39 9.15 7.45
C ALA A 175 -14.83 9.45 7.92
N ARG A 176 -15.79 8.56 7.66
CA ARG A 176 -17.16 8.66 8.20
C ARG A 176 -17.17 8.52 9.72
N GLY A 177 -16.44 7.55 10.27
CA GLY A 177 -16.32 7.35 11.72
C GLY A 177 -15.71 8.56 12.44
N ARG A 178 -14.64 9.15 11.89
CA ARG A 178 -14.02 10.38 12.42
C ARG A 178 -15.01 11.55 12.47
N ARG A 179 -15.82 11.74 11.41
CA ARG A 179 -16.84 12.79 11.33
C ARG A 179 -18.01 12.60 12.31
N SER A 180 -18.43 11.36 12.56
CA SER A 180 -19.46 11.07 13.57
C SER A 180 -18.96 11.46 14.95
N ARG A 181 -17.76 10.98 15.35
CA ARG A 181 -17.17 11.29 16.65
C ARG A 181 -16.97 12.78 16.90
N SER A 182 -16.57 13.55 15.87
CA SER A 182 -16.44 15.01 16.00
C SER A 182 -17.79 15.70 16.19
N ARG A 183 -18.87 15.20 15.57
CA ARG A 183 -20.23 15.73 15.78
C ARG A 183 -20.73 15.40 17.19
N ASP A 184 -20.52 14.17 17.64
CA ASP A 184 -20.94 13.73 18.98
C ASP A 184 -20.16 14.48 20.09
N GLY A 185 -18.86 14.73 19.87
CA GLY A 185 -18.03 15.54 20.78
C GLY A 185 -18.38 17.02 20.79
N ALA A 186 -18.85 17.59 19.67
CA ALA A 186 -19.36 18.96 19.60
C ALA A 186 -20.78 19.10 20.18
N ALA A 187 -21.56 18.02 20.21
CA ALA A 187 -22.90 17.96 20.78
C ALA A 187 -22.93 17.56 22.27
N ALA A 188 -21.78 17.21 22.87
CA ALA A 188 -21.68 17.02 24.32
C ALA A 188 -22.07 18.33 25.02
N PRO A 189 -22.98 18.30 26.00
CA PRO A 189 -23.51 19.52 26.61
C PRO A 189 -22.37 20.26 27.30
N ALA A 190 -22.29 21.57 27.10
CA ALA A 190 -21.51 22.47 27.93
C ALA A 190 -21.98 22.28 29.39
N ALA A 191 -21.34 21.36 30.11
CA ALA A 191 -21.62 21.12 31.51
C ALA A 191 -21.23 22.38 32.27
N ALA A 192 -22.27 23.15 32.61
CA ALA A 192 -22.35 24.19 33.63
C ALA A 192 -21.00 24.77 34.08
N VAL A 193 -20.56 25.83 33.40
CA VAL A 193 -19.74 26.87 34.06
C VAL A 193 -20.64 27.46 35.15
N THR A 194 -20.49 26.97 36.36
CA THR A 194 -21.11 27.56 37.55
C THR A 194 -20.53 28.97 37.72
N PRO A 195 -21.34 30.02 37.82
CA PRO A 195 -20.81 31.35 38.06
C PRO A 195 -20.20 31.37 39.46
N ARG A 196 -18.88 31.57 39.53
CA ARG A 196 -18.15 31.79 40.77
C ARG A 196 -18.72 33.04 41.44
N ARG A 197 -19.47 32.88 42.53
CA ARG A 197 -19.92 34.00 43.37
C ARG A 197 -18.69 34.81 43.80
N GLY A 198 -18.62 36.07 43.35
CA GLY A 198 -17.61 37.02 43.81
C GLY A 198 -17.79 37.36 45.30
N PRO A 199 -16.72 37.76 46.00
CA PRO A 199 -16.79 38.08 47.42
C PRO A 199 -17.66 39.33 47.65
N ALA A 200 -18.50 39.27 48.67
CA ALA A 200 -19.39 40.36 49.07
C ALA A 200 -18.61 41.64 49.40
N ALA A 201 -19.09 42.77 48.87
CA ALA A 201 -18.54 44.09 49.14
C ALA A 201 -18.65 44.45 50.63
N ARG A 202 -17.54 44.96 51.20
CA ARG A 202 -17.51 45.52 52.56
C ARG A 202 -18.35 46.81 52.63
N PRO A 203 -19.09 47.05 53.73
CA PRO A 203 -19.83 48.31 53.90
C PRO A 203 -18.88 49.49 54.19
N PRO A 204 -19.28 50.72 53.84
CA PRO A 204 -18.46 51.91 54.05
C PRO A 204 -18.38 52.31 55.53
N VAL A 205 -17.17 52.64 55.97
CA VAL A 205 -16.86 53.21 57.28
C VAL A 205 -17.34 54.67 57.32
N ARG A 206 -18.17 55.03 58.31
CA ARG A 206 -18.55 56.42 58.58
C ARG A 206 -17.44 57.13 59.38
N PRO A 207 -17.08 58.38 59.04
CA PRO A 207 -16.22 59.19 59.90
C PRO A 207 -17.02 59.72 61.10
N GLY A 208 -16.45 59.63 62.30
CA GLY A 208 -16.97 60.26 63.52
C GLY A 208 -16.62 61.75 63.57
N PRO A 209 -17.42 62.58 64.28
CA PRO A 209 -17.16 64.01 64.42
C PRO A 209 -16.02 64.31 65.40
N ALA A 210 -15.41 65.47 65.19
CA ALA A 210 -14.22 66.03 65.83
C ALA A 210 -14.30 66.21 67.36
#